data_AF-A0A979F8K0-F1
#
_entry.id   AF-A0A979F8K0-F1
#
_cell.length_a   1.000
_cell.length_b   1.000
_cell.length_c   1.000
_cell.angle_alpha   90.00
_cell.angle_beta   90.00
_cell.angle_gamma   90.00
#
_symmetry.space_group_name_H-M   'P 1'
#
loop_
_entity.id
_entity.type
_entity.pdbx_description
1 polymer ?
#
loop_
_entity_poly.entity_id
_entity_poly.type
_entity_poly.pdbx_seq_one_letter_code
_entity_poly.pdbx_strand_id
1 'polypeptide(L)'
;MLKSLRYQFKVSRLSKRDSSSTWFEGSVDDEDDDDEGFYMVEAQDECADGQKLENECVAWDVPRLLGLEGINSNVTSEHSEVLSVTQIQQLSHSLPARLQVCEWMLAYRTQTHGSSLRTLYRTTKQLDTCMIVLVKDTYGQVFGAVCSAPLRVSSTYYGTGQTFLFSFSPHLQVYKWTGVNYYFIKGSVDSLLFGGGLGRFGLWLHSDLLRGRSQRCETFDNDVLSSEEDFIITELEVWALV
;
A
#
# COMPACT_ATOMS: atom_id res chain seq x y z
N MET A 1 -29.93 -32.80 -17.94
CA MET A 1 -29.35 -34.14 -17.69
C MET A 1 -28.02 -33.91 -16.97
N LEU A 2 -28.00 -33.95 -15.64
CA LEU A 2 -26.81 -33.67 -14.83
C LEU A 2 -25.84 -34.86 -14.91
N LYS A 3 -24.64 -34.65 -15.45
CA LYS A 3 -23.56 -35.64 -15.39
C LYS A 3 -22.81 -35.47 -14.06
N SER A 4 -22.77 -36.54 -13.27
CA SER A 4 -21.99 -36.64 -12.04
C SER A 4 -20.50 -36.56 -12.35
N LEU A 5 -19.78 -35.62 -11.71
CA LEU A 5 -18.32 -35.66 -11.63
C LEU A 5 -17.93 -36.50 -10.41
N ARG A 6 -17.04 -37.48 -10.60
CA ARG A 6 -16.41 -38.24 -9.52
C ARG A 6 -14.99 -37.72 -9.34
N TYR A 7 -14.63 -37.39 -8.11
CA TYR A 7 -13.28 -37.03 -7.74
C TYR A 7 -12.71 -38.12 -6.84
N GLN A 8 -11.43 -38.46 -7.01
CA GLN A 8 -10.66 -39.29 -6.09
C GLN A 8 -9.58 -38.43 -5.46
N PHE A 9 -9.43 -38.56 -4.14
CA PHE A 9 -8.39 -37.87 -3.37
C PHE A 9 -7.48 -38.90 -2.72
N LYS A 10 -6.20 -38.58 -2.62
CA LYS A 10 -5.23 -39.33 -1.83
C LYS A 10 -4.89 -38.51 -0.59
N VAL A 11 -5.06 -39.10 0.58
CA VAL A 11 -4.87 -38.45 1.88
C VAL A 11 -3.68 -39.10 2.57
N SER A 12 -2.76 -38.29 3.10
CA SER A 12 -1.62 -38.76 3.89
C SER A 12 -1.45 -37.90 5.15
N ARG A 13 -1.22 -38.55 6.29
CA ARG A 13 -1.16 -37.94 7.63
C ARG A 13 0.26 -37.44 7.92
N LEU A 14 0.40 -36.21 8.43
CA LEU A 14 1.66 -35.63 8.88
C LEU A 14 1.76 -35.70 10.41
N SER A 15 2.82 -36.32 10.94
CA SER A 15 3.16 -36.35 12.37
C SER A 15 4.32 -35.40 12.69
N LYS A 16 4.28 -34.73 13.86
CA LYS A 16 5.27 -33.75 14.35
C LYS A 16 6.52 -34.42 14.95
N ARG A 17 7.71 -34.08 14.44
CA ARG A 17 9.09 -34.23 15.01
C ARG A 17 9.42 -35.63 15.58
N ASP A 18 10.43 -36.35 15.12
CA ASP A 18 11.84 -36.02 15.25
C ASP A 18 12.69 -37.05 14.47
N SER A 19 13.96 -36.70 14.28
CA SER A 19 15.05 -37.52 13.79
C SER A 19 15.26 -38.85 14.56
N SER A 20 15.71 -39.87 13.81
CA SER A 20 16.16 -41.22 14.23
C SER A 20 15.11 -42.33 14.37
N SER A 21 15.30 -43.39 13.57
CA SER A 21 14.53 -44.62 13.55
C SER A 21 15.11 -45.65 14.51
N THR A 22 14.34 -46.12 15.49
CA THR A 22 14.59 -47.38 16.21
C THR A 22 13.26 -48.13 16.37
N TRP A 23 13.29 -49.45 16.12
CA TRP A 23 12.13 -50.35 16.16
C TRP A 23 11.96 -50.95 17.56
N PHE A 24 10.71 -51.04 18.05
CA PHE A 24 10.34 -51.91 19.16
C PHE A 24 8.94 -52.54 18.94
N GLU A 25 8.83 -53.83 19.26
CA GLU A 25 7.59 -54.62 19.35
C GLU A 25 6.93 -54.43 20.72
N GLY A 26 5.59 -54.35 20.77
CA GLY A 26 4.85 -54.44 22.03
C GLY A 26 3.34 -54.15 21.93
N SER A 27 2.56 -55.11 22.44
CA SER A 27 1.14 -55.22 22.81
C SER A 27 0.17 -54.02 22.78
N VAL A 28 -1.11 -54.36 22.51
CA VAL A 28 -2.32 -53.52 22.50
C VAL A 28 -2.71 -53.09 23.91
N ASP A 29 -2.88 -51.78 24.12
CA ASP A 29 -3.68 -51.18 25.19
C ASP A 29 -4.54 -50.06 24.57
N ASP A 30 -5.81 -50.01 24.95
CA ASP A 30 -6.83 -49.02 24.55
C ASP A 30 -6.56 -47.67 25.23
N GLU A 31 -6.26 -46.61 24.47
CA GLU A 31 -6.43 -45.22 24.92
C GLU A 31 -6.98 -44.34 23.78
N ASP A 32 -8.11 -43.70 24.06
CA ASP A 32 -8.71 -42.62 23.28
C ASP A 32 -7.79 -41.39 23.31
N ASP A 33 -7.21 -41.01 22.17
CA ASP A 33 -6.57 -39.70 22.00
C ASP A 33 -7.06 -39.04 20.70
N ASP A 34 -7.82 -37.95 20.89
CA ASP A 34 -8.28 -37.02 19.86
C ASP A 34 -7.08 -36.31 19.19
N ASP A 35 -6.63 -36.85 18.06
CA ASP A 35 -5.49 -36.30 17.33
C ASP A 35 -5.95 -35.68 16.00
N GLU A 36 -6.45 -34.43 16.09
CA GLU A 36 -6.74 -33.50 14.98
C GLU A 36 -5.44 -33.20 14.19
N GLY A 37 -5.09 -34.14 13.30
CA GLY A 37 -3.96 -34.01 12.39
C GLY A 37 -4.32 -33.19 11.14
N PHE A 38 -3.49 -32.19 10.82
CA PHE A 38 -3.59 -31.43 9.57
C PHE A 38 -3.22 -32.31 8.36
N TYR A 39 -4.04 -32.27 7.31
CA TYR A 39 -3.77 -32.94 6.02
C TYR A 39 -3.38 -31.91 4.96
N MET A 40 -2.23 -32.08 4.32
CA MET A 40 -1.86 -31.35 3.10
C MET A 40 -2.37 -32.09 1.87
N VAL A 41 -2.97 -31.35 0.94
CA VAL A 41 -3.46 -31.86 -0.35
C VAL A 41 -2.66 -31.16 -1.44
N GLU A 42 -1.85 -31.91 -2.18
CA GLU A 42 -1.21 -31.42 -3.41
C GLU A 42 -1.94 -31.98 -4.63
N ALA A 43 -2.26 -31.10 -5.58
CA ALA A 43 -2.79 -31.44 -6.88
C ALA A 43 -1.66 -31.34 -7.91
N GLN A 44 -1.44 -32.41 -8.69
CA GLN A 44 -0.55 -32.37 -9.85
C GLN A 44 -1.40 -32.31 -11.12
N ASP A 45 -1.12 -31.32 -11.98
CA ASP A 45 -1.66 -31.24 -13.34
C ASP A 45 -0.76 -32.04 -14.29
N GLU A 46 -1.30 -33.05 -14.96
CA GLU A 46 -0.68 -33.65 -16.14
C GLU A 46 -1.22 -32.98 -17.41
N CYS A 47 -0.31 -32.39 -18.19
CA CYS A 47 -0.61 -31.84 -19.52
C CYS A 47 -0.83 -32.96 -20.54
N ALA A 48 -1.88 -32.84 -21.36
CA ALA A 48 -2.02 -33.58 -22.62
C ALA A 48 -2.28 -32.63 -23.80
N ASP A 49 -1.61 -32.95 -24.91
CA ASP A 49 -1.38 -32.14 -26.11
C ASP A 49 -2.63 -31.91 -26.99
N GLY A 50 -2.58 -30.82 -27.75
CA GLY A 50 -3.74 -30.03 -28.16
C GLY A 50 -4.47 -30.41 -29.46
N GLN A 51 -5.62 -29.74 -29.66
CA GLN A 51 -5.96 -29.05 -30.92
C GLN A 51 -7.16 -28.10 -30.71
N LYS A 52 -7.03 -26.93 -31.35
CA LYS A 52 -7.91 -25.76 -31.37
C LYS A 52 -9.41 -26.02 -31.30
N LEU A 53 -10.04 -25.44 -30.27
CA LEU A 53 -11.32 -24.76 -30.37
C LEU A 53 -11.21 -23.43 -29.61
N GLU A 54 -10.94 -22.38 -30.38
CA GLU A 54 -11.12 -20.99 -29.97
C GLU A 54 -12.63 -20.74 -29.84
N ASN A 55 -13.15 -20.68 -28.61
CA ASN A 55 -14.22 -19.78 -28.17
C ASN A 55 -14.72 -20.16 -26.76
N GLU A 56 -14.87 -19.13 -25.93
CA GLU A 56 -15.65 -19.10 -24.69
C GLU A 56 -15.12 -19.91 -23.49
N CYS A 57 -13.96 -19.50 -22.97
CA CYS A 57 -13.73 -19.54 -21.52
C CYS A 57 -13.90 -18.12 -20.99
N VAL A 58 -15.15 -17.79 -20.64
CA VAL A 58 -15.46 -16.63 -19.82
C VAL A 58 -14.79 -16.90 -18.47
N ALA A 59 -13.64 -16.27 -18.26
CA ALA A 59 -13.05 -16.15 -16.94
C ALA A 59 -14.18 -15.73 -15.99
N TRP A 60 -14.31 -16.40 -14.85
CA TRP A 60 -15.25 -15.99 -13.82
C TRP A 60 -14.79 -14.62 -13.33
N ASP A 61 -15.20 -13.57 -14.03
CA ASP A 61 -15.05 -12.18 -13.65
C ASP A 61 -15.94 -12.00 -12.43
N VAL A 62 -15.38 -12.33 -11.27
CA VAL A 62 -15.99 -12.15 -9.95
C VAL A 62 -16.60 -10.74 -9.79
N PRO A 63 -16.02 -9.66 -10.36
CA PRO A 63 -16.67 -8.34 -10.38
C PRO A 63 -18.00 -8.28 -11.14
N ARG A 64 -18.15 -9.03 -12.25
CA ARG A 64 -19.41 -9.08 -13.03
C ARG A 64 -20.52 -9.86 -12.33
N LEU A 65 -20.17 -10.89 -11.56
CA LEU A 65 -21.13 -11.74 -10.85
C LEU A 65 -21.76 -11.06 -9.62
N LEU A 66 -21.11 -10.04 -9.07
CA LEU A 66 -21.60 -9.26 -7.93
C LEU A 66 -22.35 -7.99 -8.32
N GLY A 67 -22.51 -7.70 -9.62
CA GLY A 67 -23.16 -6.47 -10.08
C GLY A 67 -22.39 -5.20 -9.69
N LEU A 68 -21.08 -5.30 -9.48
CA LEU A 68 -20.20 -4.18 -9.13
C LEU A 68 -19.61 -3.51 -10.38
N GLU A 69 -20.42 -3.32 -11.43
CA GLU A 69 -20.06 -2.42 -12.53
C GLU A 69 -20.18 -0.97 -12.03
N GLY A 70 -19.14 -0.52 -11.33
CA GLY A 70 -19.10 0.84 -10.78
C GLY A 70 -18.10 1.02 -9.66
N ILE A 71 -16.84 0.58 -9.81
CA ILE A 71 -15.79 1.29 -9.09
C ILE A 71 -15.66 2.62 -9.83
N ASN A 72 -16.32 3.65 -9.30
CA ASN A 72 -16.39 4.99 -9.89
C ASN A 72 -15.04 5.39 -10.49
N SER A 73 -15.00 5.63 -11.80
CA SER A 73 -13.82 6.12 -12.52
C SER A 73 -13.36 7.51 -12.05
N ASN A 74 -14.12 8.15 -11.17
CA ASN A 74 -13.91 9.52 -10.69
C ASN A 74 -13.69 9.51 -9.17
N VAL A 75 -12.70 8.77 -8.69
CA VAL A 75 -12.26 8.89 -7.28
C VAL A 75 -11.70 10.30 -7.02
N THR A 76 -11.15 10.96 -8.04
CA THR A 76 -10.61 12.31 -7.95
C THR A 76 -11.60 13.35 -8.48
N SER A 77 -11.66 14.50 -7.81
CA SER A 77 -12.48 15.65 -8.22
C SER A 77 -11.99 16.28 -9.53
N GLU A 78 -10.69 16.15 -9.82
CA GLU A 78 -10.01 16.70 -10.99
C GLU A 78 -8.97 15.70 -11.55
N HIS A 79 -8.38 16.02 -12.69
CA HIS A 79 -7.27 15.24 -13.27
C HIS A 79 -5.96 15.52 -12.52
N SER A 80 -5.23 14.45 -12.15
CA SER A 80 -3.89 14.55 -11.57
C SER A 80 -2.84 14.67 -12.69
N GLU A 81 -1.91 15.61 -12.56
CA GLU A 81 -0.75 15.71 -13.47
C GLU A 81 0.43 14.83 -12.99
N VAL A 82 0.32 14.32 -11.75
CA VAL A 82 1.33 13.49 -11.09
C VAL A 82 1.05 12.00 -11.23
N LEU A 83 -0.19 11.56 -10.98
CA LEU A 83 -0.57 10.15 -11.02
C LEU A 83 -1.37 9.80 -12.27
N SER A 84 -1.06 8.65 -12.86
CA SER A 84 -1.94 8.01 -13.84
C SER A 84 -3.17 7.38 -13.17
N VAL A 85 -4.21 7.10 -13.97
CA VAL A 85 -5.43 6.42 -13.48
C VAL A 85 -5.11 5.08 -12.81
N THR A 86 -4.16 4.31 -13.35
CA THR A 86 -3.75 3.02 -12.76
C THR A 86 -3.04 3.21 -11.43
N GLN A 87 -2.19 4.23 -11.30
CA GLN A 87 -1.52 4.55 -10.05
C GLN A 87 -2.52 5.04 -8.98
N ILE A 88 -3.53 5.83 -9.35
CA ILE A 88 -4.62 6.24 -8.45
C ILE A 88 -5.34 5.00 -7.93
N GLN A 89 -5.69 4.05 -8.80
CA GLN A 89 -6.32 2.80 -8.38
C GLN A 89 -5.41 2.00 -7.43
N GLN A 90 -4.14 1.81 -7.77
CA GLN A 90 -3.19 1.08 -6.92
C GLN A 90 -3.05 1.72 -5.53
N LEU A 91 -2.88 3.05 -5.48
CA LEU A 91 -2.75 3.78 -4.23
C LEU A 91 -4.05 3.75 -3.43
N SER A 92 -5.20 3.91 -4.09
CA SER A 92 -6.53 3.83 -3.46
C SER A 92 -6.73 2.48 -2.74
N HIS A 93 -6.40 1.35 -3.38
CA HIS A 93 -6.48 0.04 -2.72
C HIS A 93 -5.54 -0.14 -1.53
N SER A 94 -4.46 0.64 -1.44
CA SER A 94 -3.53 0.59 -0.31
C SER A 94 -3.99 1.39 0.91
N LEU A 95 -4.97 2.29 0.74
CA LEU A 95 -5.53 3.09 1.81
C LEU A 95 -6.25 2.20 2.84
N PRO A 96 -6.32 2.60 4.12
CA PRO A 96 -7.23 1.99 5.09
C PRO A 96 -8.67 1.95 4.56
N ALA A 97 -9.43 0.90 4.86
CA ALA A 97 -10.78 0.68 4.31
C ALA A 97 -11.72 1.89 4.39
N ARG A 98 -11.65 2.67 5.48
CA ARG A 98 -12.43 3.91 5.66
C ARG A 98 -12.08 4.99 4.63
N LEU A 99 -10.82 5.07 4.21
CA LEU A 99 -10.31 6.07 3.27
C LEU A 99 -10.44 5.65 1.81
N GLN A 100 -10.66 4.35 1.52
CA GLN A 100 -10.85 3.84 0.15
C GLN A 100 -12.13 4.37 -0.51
N VAL A 101 -13.13 4.71 0.29
CA VAL A 101 -14.43 5.21 -0.17
C VAL A 101 -14.52 6.73 -0.24
N CYS A 102 -13.48 7.44 0.21
CA CYS A 102 -13.44 8.90 0.17
C CYS A 102 -13.17 9.40 -1.26
N GLU A 103 -13.76 10.55 -1.58
CA GLU A 103 -13.40 11.28 -2.79
C GLU A 103 -12.11 12.07 -2.55
N TRP A 104 -11.25 12.14 -3.56
CA TRP A 104 -10.00 12.87 -3.52
C TRP A 104 -10.24 14.25 -4.11
N MET A 105 -10.28 15.26 -3.26
CA MET A 105 -10.42 16.67 -3.65
C MET A 105 -9.04 17.31 -3.81
N LEU A 106 -8.74 17.91 -4.96
CA LEU A 106 -7.47 18.62 -5.17
C LEU A 106 -7.41 19.86 -4.25
N ALA A 107 -6.60 19.79 -3.20
CA ALA A 107 -6.45 20.87 -2.22
C ALA A 107 -5.32 21.82 -2.59
N TYR A 108 -4.24 21.34 -3.19
CA TYR A 108 -3.09 22.17 -3.55
C TYR A 108 -2.35 21.58 -4.75
N ARG A 109 -1.79 22.46 -5.59
CA ARG A 109 -0.91 22.10 -6.71
C ARG A 109 0.08 23.23 -6.95
N THR A 110 1.36 22.92 -7.14
CA THR A 110 2.40 23.95 -7.32
C THR A 110 2.22 24.79 -8.58
N GLN A 111 1.71 24.21 -9.67
CA GLN A 111 1.46 24.92 -10.92
C GLN A 111 0.39 26.02 -10.80
N THR A 112 -0.61 25.86 -9.94
CA THR A 112 -1.73 26.81 -9.80
C THR A 112 -1.62 27.70 -8.57
N HIS A 113 -1.06 27.17 -7.47
CA HIS A 113 -0.96 27.88 -6.19
C HIS A 113 0.44 28.46 -5.91
N GLY A 114 1.41 28.18 -6.77
CA GLY A 114 2.82 28.54 -6.61
C GLY A 114 3.60 27.54 -5.76
N SER A 115 4.88 27.81 -5.52
CA SER A 115 5.81 26.92 -4.82
C SER A 115 6.17 27.50 -3.45
N SER A 116 5.19 27.55 -2.54
CA SER A 116 5.40 28.08 -1.19
C SER A 116 4.71 27.23 -0.14
N LEU A 117 5.49 26.71 0.80
CA LEU A 117 4.99 25.92 1.92
C LEU A 117 4.00 26.72 2.79
N ARG A 118 4.18 28.04 2.90
CA ARG A 118 3.21 28.93 3.58
C ARG A 118 1.84 28.90 2.91
N THR A 119 1.80 28.94 1.57
CA THR A 119 0.55 28.85 0.82
C THR A 119 -0.09 27.47 1.03
N LEU A 120 0.70 26.40 0.95
CA LEU A 120 0.24 25.03 1.21
C LEU A 120 -0.42 24.90 2.59
N TYR A 121 0.20 25.40 3.66
CA TYR A 121 -0.42 25.37 5.00
C TYR A 121 -1.70 26.20 5.09
N ARG A 122 -1.79 27.34 4.41
CA ARG A 122 -2.99 28.17 4.41
C ARG A 122 -4.18 27.46 3.76
N THR A 123 -3.92 26.70 2.69
CA THR A 123 -4.96 25.97 1.97
C THR A 123 -5.38 24.70 2.72
N THR A 124 -4.40 23.91 3.19
CA THR A 124 -4.66 22.62 3.85
C THR A 124 -5.24 22.75 5.26
N LYS A 125 -4.88 23.78 6.04
CA LYS A 125 -5.40 23.96 7.40
C LYS A 125 -6.93 24.11 7.47
N GLN A 126 -7.58 24.48 6.37
CA GLN A 126 -9.04 24.64 6.31
C GLN A 126 -9.77 23.30 6.16
N LEU A 127 -9.06 22.24 5.75
CA LEU A 127 -9.59 20.92 5.47
C LEU A 127 -9.19 20.00 6.63
N ASP A 128 -10.11 19.74 7.56
CA ASP A 128 -9.87 18.86 8.71
C ASP A 128 -9.98 17.37 8.32
N THR A 129 -9.19 16.95 7.32
CA THR A 129 -9.27 15.63 6.69
C THR A 129 -7.90 14.98 6.52
N CYS A 130 -7.90 13.68 6.20
CA CYS A 130 -6.69 12.97 5.77
C CYS A 130 -6.25 13.49 4.41
N MET A 131 -4.96 13.49 4.15
CA MET A 131 -4.39 14.08 2.92
C MET A 131 -3.43 13.12 2.24
N ILE A 132 -3.33 13.22 0.92
CA ILE A 132 -2.32 12.53 0.12
C ILE A 132 -1.41 13.60 -0.47
N VAL A 133 -0.13 13.56 -0.10
CA VAL A 133 0.91 14.41 -0.68
C VAL A 133 1.58 13.61 -1.78
N LEU A 134 1.57 14.16 -2.99
CA LEU A 134 2.19 13.58 -4.18
C LEU A 134 3.36 14.45 -4.61
N VAL A 135 4.49 13.82 -4.89
CA VAL A 135 5.70 14.47 -5.38
C VAL A 135 6.15 13.73 -6.63
N LYS A 136 6.46 14.50 -7.66
CA LYS A 136 7.15 14.04 -8.87
C LYS A 136 8.50 14.73 -8.94
N ASP A 137 9.56 13.95 -9.07
CA ASP A 137 10.91 14.51 -9.22
C ASP A 137 11.25 14.81 -10.68
N THR A 138 12.45 15.33 -10.93
CA THR A 138 12.99 15.62 -12.27
C THR A 138 13.29 14.38 -13.11
N TYR A 139 13.38 13.21 -12.49
CA TYR A 139 13.56 11.93 -13.17
C TYR A 139 12.21 11.25 -13.49
N GLY A 140 11.10 11.88 -13.09
CA GLY A 140 9.75 11.39 -13.33
C GLY A 140 9.28 10.35 -12.33
N GLN A 141 10.04 10.09 -11.26
CA GLN A 141 9.63 9.17 -10.21
C GLN A 141 8.57 9.83 -9.34
N VAL A 142 7.52 9.07 -9.04
CA VAL A 142 6.36 9.54 -8.27
C VAL A 142 6.33 8.86 -6.90
N PHE A 143 6.25 9.65 -5.84
CA PHE A 143 6.27 9.18 -4.47
C PHE A 143 5.58 10.18 -3.55
N GLY A 144 5.42 9.84 -2.28
CA GLY A 144 4.78 10.75 -1.35
C GLY A 144 4.38 10.13 -0.02
N ALA A 145 3.36 10.74 0.59
CA ALA A 145 2.87 10.38 1.90
C ALA A 145 1.34 10.44 1.96
N VAL A 146 0.73 9.42 2.56
CA VAL A 146 -0.65 9.51 3.04
C VAL A 146 -0.60 9.96 4.50
N CYS A 147 -1.31 11.03 4.79
CA CYS A 147 -1.27 11.76 6.04
C CYS A 147 -2.60 11.61 6.78
N SER A 148 -2.53 11.14 8.02
CA SER A 148 -3.72 10.99 8.88
C SER A 148 -4.22 12.29 9.51
N ALA A 149 -3.60 13.42 9.18
CA ALA A 149 -3.95 14.74 9.70
C ALA A 149 -3.62 15.83 8.67
N PRO A 150 -4.27 17.01 8.76
CA PRO A 150 -3.99 18.15 7.89
C PRO A 150 -2.57 18.67 8.05
N LEU A 151 -1.96 19.11 6.95
CA LEU A 151 -0.62 19.69 6.95
C LEU A 151 -0.61 21.04 7.67
N ARG A 152 0.22 21.16 8.70
CA ARG A 152 0.33 22.38 9.51
C ARG A 152 1.72 22.56 10.11
N VAL A 153 2.04 23.81 10.43
CA VAL A 153 3.16 24.15 11.31
C VAL A 153 2.88 23.61 12.71
N SER A 154 3.85 22.93 13.30
CA SER A 154 3.77 22.33 14.62
C SER A 154 5.14 22.27 15.30
N SER A 155 5.19 22.54 16.61
CA SER A 155 6.42 22.40 17.40
C SER A 155 6.80 20.92 17.60
N THR A 156 5.80 20.04 17.66
CA THR A 156 5.95 18.59 17.85
C THR A 156 5.52 17.81 16.62
N TYR A 157 5.91 16.54 16.56
CA TYR A 157 5.33 15.61 15.59
C TYR A 157 3.83 15.42 15.87
N TYR A 158 3.07 15.16 14.81
CA TYR A 158 1.63 14.90 14.85
C TYR A 158 1.23 13.84 13.81
N GLY A 159 -0.02 13.40 13.88
CA GLY A 159 -0.55 12.29 13.08
C GLY A 159 -0.72 11.02 13.90
N THR A 160 -1.13 9.95 13.23
CA THR A 160 -1.36 8.61 13.79
C THR A 160 -0.65 7.56 12.94
N GLY A 161 -0.67 6.30 13.39
CA GLY A 161 -0.13 5.15 12.66
C GLY A 161 -0.82 4.84 11.32
N GLN A 162 -1.89 5.57 10.96
CA GLN A 162 -2.48 5.51 9.61
C GLN A 162 -1.66 6.30 8.58
N THR A 163 -0.75 7.18 9.01
CA THR A 163 0.20 7.84 8.11
C THR A 163 1.17 6.80 7.55
N PHE A 164 1.47 6.85 6.25
CA PHE A 164 2.46 5.99 5.60
C PHE A 164 3.12 6.69 4.42
N LEU A 165 4.30 6.20 4.03
CA LEU A 165 5.02 6.65 2.83
C LEU A 165 4.79 5.68 1.67
N PHE A 166 4.90 6.16 0.44
CA PHE A 166 4.85 5.30 -0.72
C PHE A 166 5.78 5.80 -1.83
N SER A 167 6.16 4.90 -2.74
CA SER A 167 6.91 5.22 -3.95
C SER A 167 6.48 4.32 -5.11
N PHE A 168 6.49 4.84 -6.32
CA PHE A 168 6.29 4.10 -7.57
C PHE A 168 7.65 3.84 -8.24
N SER A 169 8.39 2.85 -7.75
CA SER A 169 9.71 2.49 -8.29
C SER A 169 10.00 0.98 -8.22
N PRO A 170 9.91 0.22 -9.34
CA PRO A 170 9.08 0.48 -10.54
C PRO A 170 7.59 0.19 -10.31
N HIS A 171 7.24 -0.42 -9.17
CA HIS A 171 5.88 -0.73 -8.75
C HIS A 171 5.55 0.05 -7.48
N LEU A 172 4.28 0.08 -7.09
CA LEU A 172 3.86 0.71 -5.85
C LEU A 172 4.46 -0.03 -4.65
N GLN A 173 5.28 0.67 -3.87
CA GLN A 173 5.78 0.27 -2.56
C GLN A 173 5.10 1.12 -1.48
N VAL A 174 4.66 0.48 -0.40
CA VAL A 174 3.93 1.13 0.70
C VAL A 174 4.64 0.84 2.03
N TYR A 175 5.08 1.89 2.70
CA TYR A 175 5.86 1.84 3.93
C TYR A 175 5.02 2.33 5.11
N LYS A 176 4.40 1.37 5.80
CA LYS A 176 3.53 1.62 6.95
C LYS A 176 4.34 1.84 8.23
N TRP A 177 3.66 2.36 9.25
CA TRP A 177 4.27 2.58 10.56
C TRP A 177 4.85 1.31 11.17
N THR A 178 6.09 1.39 11.66
CA THR A 178 6.82 0.27 12.27
C THR A 178 6.46 0.00 13.73
N GLY A 179 5.80 0.94 14.41
CA GLY A 179 5.56 0.86 15.85
C GLY A 179 6.69 1.42 16.72
N VAL A 180 7.86 1.77 16.15
CA VAL A 180 9.07 2.12 16.92
C VAL A 180 8.99 3.51 17.57
N ASN A 181 8.39 4.49 16.89
CA ASN A 181 8.22 5.85 17.39
C ASN A 181 6.98 6.51 16.77
N TYR A 182 6.62 7.73 17.20
CA TYR A 182 5.44 8.46 16.73
C TYR A 182 5.81 9.69 15.86
N TYR A 183 6.96 9.66 15.18
CA TYR A 183 7.49 10.79 14.42
C TYR A 183 6.90 10.89 13.00
N PHE A 184 5.57 10.91 12.89
CA PHE A 184 4.89 10.79 11.60
C PHE A 184 5.01 12.04 10.72
N ILE A 185 4.56 13.19 11.20
CA ILE A 185 4.52 14.43 10.42
C ILE A 185 5.02 15.58 11.30
N LYS A 186 5.87 16.46 10.77
CA LYS A 186 6.25 17.70 11.44
C LYS A 186 6.43 18.81 10.42
N GLY A 187 5.65 19.87 10.56
CA GLY A 187 5.74 21.06 9.72
C GLY A 187 6.41 22.21 10.47
N SER A 188 7.28 22.93 9.78
CA SER A 188 7.87 24.20 10.20
C SER A 188 7.69 25.24 9.11
N VAL A 189 8.12 26.48 9.34
CA VAL A 189 8.11 27.52 8.29
C VAL A 189 9.12 27.22 7.17
N ASP A 190 10.18 26.47 7.48
CA ASP A 190 11.30 26.22 6.57
C ASP A 190 11.23 24.85 5.89
N SER A 191 10.47 23.91 6.46
CA SER A 191 10.38 22.53 5.97
C SER A 191 9.11 21.79 6.40
N LEU A 192 8.76 20.75 5.65
CA LEU A 192 7.72 19.78 5.98
C LEU A 192 8.31 18.36 5.95
N LEU A 193 8.09 17.62 7.03
CA LEU A 193 8.74 16.34 7.32
C LEU A 193 7.72 15.22 7.45
N PHE A 194 8.05 14.05 6.90
CA PHE A 194 7.30 12.81 7.08
C PHE A 194 8.25 11.69 7.46
N GLY A 195 8.03 11.10 8.64
CA GLY A 195 8.85 10.02 9.18
C GLY A 195 10.17 10.55 9.74
N GLY A 196 10.50 10.17 10.96
CA GLY A 196 11.72 10.59 11.63
C GLY A 196 12.46 9.42 12.29
N GLY A 197 13.64 9.71 12.81
CA GLY A 197 14.44 8.75 13.56
C GLY A 197 15.92 8.95 13.27
N LEU A 198 16.75 8.92 14.32
CA LEU A 198 18.22 9.05 14.22
C LEU A 198 18.70 10.25 13.35
N GLY A 199 17.96 11.36 13.34
CA GLY A 199 18.29 12.56 12.57
C GLY A 199 18.03 12.46 11.05
N ARG A 200 17.37 11.40 10.59
CA ARG A 200 16.97 11.20 9.20
C ARG A 200 15.46 11.35 9.04
N PHE A 201 15.03 11.64 7.81
CA PHE A 201 13.63 11.83 7.48
C PHE A 201 13.23 10.97 6.29
N GLY A 202 12.08 10.30 6.40
CA GLY A 202 11.53 9.48 5.31
C GLY A 202 11.32 10.30 4.04
N LEU A 203 10.68 11.46 4.22
CA LEU A 203 10.50 12.50 3.22
C LEU A 203 10.61 13.88 3.88
N TRP A 204 11.46 14.72 3.32
CA TRP A 204 11.68 16.11 3.72
C TRP A 204 11.43 17.00 2.51
N LEU A 205 10.62 18.04 2.69
CA LEU A 205 10.33 19.05 1.67
C LEU A 205 10.76 20.43 2.17
N HIS A 206 11.47 21.18 1.34
CA HIS A 206 11.89 22.54 1.65
C HIS A 206 10.73 23.55 1.53
N SER A 207 10.88 24.74 2.13
CA SER A 207 9.87 25.80 2.13
C SER A 207 9.50 26.35 0.74
N ASP A 208 10.39 26.21 -0.24
CA ASP A 208 10.13 26.57 -1.63
C ASP A 208 9.37 25.50 -2.41
N LEU A 209 9.15 24.30 -1.86
CA LEU A 209 8.53 23.17 -2.55
C LEU A 209 9.18 22.83 -3.90
N LEU A 210 10.45 23.18 -4.06
CA LEU A 210 11.26 22.85 -5.25
C LEU A 210 12.32 21.81 -4.94
N ARG A 211 12.69 21.68 -3.66
CA ARG A 211 13.75 20.78 -3.19
C ARG A 211 13.21 19.88 -2.11
N GLY A 212 13.68 18.63 -2.13
CA GLY A 212 13.39 17.69 -1.08
C GLY A 212 14.52 16.69 -0.88
N ARG A 213 14.36 15.89 0.16
CA ARG A 213 15.27 14.81 0.52
C ARG A 213 14.47 13.61 1.00
N SER A 214 14.87 12.40 0.61
CA SER A 214 14.31 11.16 1.11
C SER A 214 15.43 10.26 1.63
N GLN A 215 15.24 9.71 2.82
CA GLN A 215 16.19 8.81 3.46
C GLN A 215 15.44 7.69 4.17
N ARG A 216 16.15 6.62 4.50
CA ARG A 216 15.62 5.58 5.40
C ARG A 216 15.42 6.15 6.82
N CYS A 217 14.24 5.94 7.38
CA CYS A 217 13.89 6.38 8.74
C CYS A 217 13.29 5.25 9.58
N GLU A 218 13.35 5.36 10.91
CA GLU A 218 12.83 4.33 11.83
C GLU A 218 11.29 4.27 11.86
N THR A 219 10.60 5.40 11.62
CA THR A 219 9.13 5.44 11.69
C THR A 219 8.47 4.51 10.67
N PHE A 220 9.05 4.37 9.47
CA PHE A 220 8.44 3.65 8.34
C PHE A 220 9.33 2.55 7.75
N ASP A 221 10.59 2.48 8.16
CA ASP A 221 11.60 1.58 7.58
C ASP A 221 11.68 1.63 6.05
N ASN A 222 11.45 2.81 5.48
CA ASN A 222 11.37 3.02 4.05
C ASN A 222 12.74 3.01 3.37
N ASP A 223 12.78 2.65 2.09
CA ASP A 223 13.92 2.96 1.22
C ASP A 223 13.87 4.44 0.81
N VAL A 224 14.91 4.91 0.11
CA VAL A 224 14.88 6.22 -0.55
C VAL A 224 13.72 6.22 -1.56
N LEU A 225 12.78 7.14 -1.37
CA LEU A 225 11.52 7.15 -2.13
C LEU A 225 11.67 7.74 -3.54
N SER A 226 12.63 8.63 -3.71
CA SER A 226 13.00 9.34 -4.94
C SER A 226 14.07 8.60 -5.73
N SER A 227 14.45 9.11 -6.91
CA SER A 227 15.57 8.52 -7.67
C SER A 227 16.94 8.68 -6.97
N GLU A 228 17.11 9.74 -6.19
CA GLU A 228 18.31 10.02 -5.38
C GLU A 228 17.92 10.52 -3.98
N GLU A 229 18.84 10.53 -3.00
CA GLU A 229 18.53 11.04 -1.65
C GLU A 229 18.07 12.50 -1.69
N ASP A 230 18.79 13.37 -2.40
CA ASP A 230 18.39 14.75 -2.67
C ASP A 230 17.70 14.82 -4.03
N PHE A 231 16.54 15.48 -4.11
CA PHE A 231 15.78 15.57 -5.36
C PHE A 231 15.21 16.96 -5.60
N ILE A 232 14.98 17.24 -6.89
CA ILE A 232 14.29 18.45 -7.36
C ILE A 232 12.86 18.07 -7.74
N ILE A 233 11.91 18.85 -7.26
CA ILE A 233 10.48 18.64 -7.47
C ILE A 233 10.08 19.32 -8.77
N THR A 234 9.49 18.56 -9.69
CA THR A 234 8.85 19.11 -10.89
C THR A 234 7.41 19.49 -10.59
N GLU A 235 6.69 18.62 -9.89
CA GLU A 235 5.27 18.77 -9.60
C GLU A 235 4.96 18.28 -8.18
N LEU A 236 4.11 19.01 -7.47
CA LEU A 236 3.59 18.61 -6.17
C LEU A 236 2.10 18.88 -6.10
N GLU A 237 1.36 17.86 -5.69
CA GLU A 237 -0.08 17.91 -5.44
C GLU A 237 -0.38 17.49 -4.01
N VAL A 238 -1.44 18.08 -3.43
CA VAL A 238 -2.02 17.62 -2.18
C VAL A 238 -3.50 17.39 -2.41
N TRP A 239 -3.95 16.17 -2.14
CA TRP A 239 -5.34 15.76 -2.24
C TRP A 239 -5.94 15.57 -0.85
N ALA A 240 -7.10 16.14 -0.59
CA ALA A 240 -7.86 15.92 0.64
C ALA A 240 -8.84 14.76 0.43
N LEU A 241 -8.95 13.88 1.41
CA LEU A 241 -9.87 12.74 1.40
C LEU A 241 -11.17 13.15 2.12
N VAL A 242 -12.23 13.42 1.35
CA VAL A 242 -13.52 13.95 1.82
C VAL A 242 -14.64 12.91 1.75
#